data_AF-A0A0T6DT94-F1
#
_entry.id   AF-A0A0T6DT94-F1
#
_cell.length_a   1.000
_cell.length_b   1.000
_cell.length_c   1.000
_cell.angle_alpha   90.00
_cell.angle_beta   90.00
_cell.angle_gamma   90.00
#
_symmetry.space_group_name_H-M   'P 1'
#
loop_
_entity.id
_entity.type
_entity.pdbx_description
1 polymer ?
#
loop_
_entity_poly.entity_id
_entity_poly.type
_entity_poly.pdbx_seq_one_letter_code
_entity_poly.pdbx_strand_id
1 'polypeptide(L)'
;MIIDIIGDIHGYADKLVGLLNQLGYEHNGQHFVPPTGHRALFIGDLIDRGSQQLATLEIVFAMLDADVADAVMGNHEYNALAYATLDPEDSSQYLRSHNAVHQRQHEAFLAEIPFGSEQHEYWLQRLYEIPLWIETDYACFVHACWDVDSMAVLEPLLTDNNCLTSEGLIATAKEDTIAFDALERVLKGVETGLPDGIVMVDKEGTERRRVRVRWWLDALNQRTLREVARAPTSALAQIPVEALAENIDFAIQTHKPVFVGHYWLTGTPEPLSPQVVCTDYSAAVASGYLTCYQLDTEQPLPLTASRFVQHYHDKRIEINQ
;
A
#
# COMPACT_ATOMS: atom_id res chain seq x y z
N MET A 1 20.54 8.48 -10.87
CA MET A 1 19.82 7.19 -11.02
C MET A 1 18.33 7.49 -11.00
N ILE A 2 17.51 6.70 -11.70
CA ILE A 2 16.05 6.81 -11.65
C ILE A 2 15.50 5.65 -10.81
N ILE A 3 14.61 5.95 -9.87
CA ILE A 3 13.81 4.94 -9.18
C ILE A 3 12.41 4.94 -9.80
N ASP A 4 12.02 3.80 -10.38
CA ASP A 4 10.68 3.56 -10.91
C ASP A 4 9.79 3.01 -9.79
N ILE A 5 9.03 3.90 -9.16
CA ILE A 5 8.23 3.59 -7.97
C ILE A 5 6.86 3.10 -8.42
N ILE A 6 6.60 1.80 -8.30
CA ILE A 6 5.40 1.12 -8.80
C ILE A 6 4.41 0.92 -7.66
N GLY A 7 3.17 1.38 -7.86
CA GLY A 7 2.09 1.28 -6.88
C GLY A 7 1.45 -0.12 -6.79
N ASP A 8 0.33 -0.17 -6.09
CA ASP A 8 -0.39 -1.38 -5.69
C ASP A 8 -0.77 -2.25 -6.90
N ILE A 9 -0.30 -3.50 -6.93
CA ILE A 9 -0.45 -4.42 -8.07
C ILE A 9 -1.65 -5.33 -7.90
N HIS A 10 -1.90 -5.82 -6.68
CA HIS A 10 -3.04 -6.66 -6.33
C HIS A 10 -3.24 -7.86 -7.28
N GLY A 11 -2.18 -8.61 -7.57
CA GLY A 11 -2.29 -9.80 -8.40
C GLY A 11 -2.72 -9.55 -9.85
N TYR A 12 -2.46 -8.36 -10.42
CA TYR A 12 -2.66 -8.05 -11.84
C TYR A 12 -1.30 -8.05 -12.58
N ALA A 13 -0.72 -9.25 -12.73
CA ALA A 13 0.57 -9.43 -13.38
C ALA A 13 0.60 -8.90 -14.82
N ASP A 14 -0.50 -8.99 -15.56
CA ASP A 14 -0.65 -8.41 -16.90
C ASP A 14 -0.47 -6.88 -16.93
N LYS A 15 -1.02 -6.16 -15.97
CA LYS A 15 -0.80 -4.72 -15.79
C LYS A 15 0.65 -4.44 -15.42
N LEU A 16 1.24 -5.26 -14.55
CA LEU A 16 2.65 -5.14 -14.17
C LEU A 16 3.59 -5.31 -15.36
N VAL A 17 3.45 -6.40 -16.13
CA VAL A 17 4.21 -6.65 -17.35
C VAL A 17 4.04 -5.51 -18.36
N GLY A 18 2.80 -5.03 -18.54
CA GLY A 18 2.52 -3.92 -19.44
C GLY A 18 3.21 -2.62 -19.02
N LEU A 19 3.18 -2.29 -17.73
CA LEU A 19 3.86 -1.12 -17.18
C LEU A 19 5.39 -1.24 -17.31
N LEU A 20 5.96 -2.40 -16.94
CA LEU A 20 7.40 -2.65 -17.05
C LEU A 20 7.89 -2.50 -18.49
N ASN A 21 7.17 -3.07 -19.46
CA ASN A 21 7.48 -2.90 -20.88
C ASN A 21 7.40 -1.42 -21.31
N GLN A 22 6.40 -0.67 -20.83
CA GLN A 22 6.23 0.75 -21.13
C GLN A 22 7.34 1.61 -20.53
N LEU A 23 7.89 1.22 -19.37
CA LEU A 23 9.06 1.82 -18.74
C LEU A 23 10.39 1.41 -19.40
N GLY A 24 10.36 0.48 -20.36
CA GLY A 24 11.54 0.01 -21.09
C GLY A 24 12.28 -1.15 -20.43
N TYR A 25 11.68 -1.83 -19.46
CA TYR A 25 12.24 -3.05 -18.90
C TYR A 25 12.14 -4.19 -19.91
N GLU A 26 13.15 -5.05 -19.94
CA GLU A 26 13.20 -6.22 -20.83
C GLU A 26 13.31 -7.51 -20.02
N HIS A 27 12.45 -8.48 -20.30
CA HIS A 27 12.53 -9.79 -19.65
C HIS A 27 13.64 -10.64 -20.27
N ASN A 28 14.67 -11.00 -19.48
CA ASN A 28 15.84 -11.76 -19.96
C ASN A 28 15.67 -13.29 -19.91
N GLY A 29 14.48 -13.77 -19.53
CA GLY A 29 14.18 -15.18 -19.30
C GLY A 29 14.18 -15.60 -17.83
N GLN A 30 14.66 -14.73 -16.93
CA GLN A 30 14.67 -14.96 -15.48
C GLN A 30 13.94 -13.84 -14.72
N HIS A 31 14.22 -12.58 -15.07
CA HIS A 31 13.58 -11.41 -14.46
C HIS A 31 13.49 -10.26 -15.48
N PHE A 32 12.74 -9.21 -15.14
CA PHE A 32 12.75 -7.95 -15.88
C PHE A 32 13.99 -7.14 -15.54
N VAL A 33 14.82 -6.86 -16.55
CA VAL A 33 16.02 -6.05 -16.43
C VAL A 33 15.65 -4.57 -16.61
N PRO A 34 16.00 -3.69 -15.67
CA PRO A 34 15.73 -2.26 -15.80
C PRO A 34 16.55 -1.63 -16.93
N PRO A 35 16.08 -0.52 -17.53
CA PRO A 35 16.91 0.34 -18.36
C PRO A 35 18.19 0.77 -17.62
N THR A 36 19.24 1.12 -18.38
CA THR A 36 20.49 1.58 -17.76
C THR A 36 20.25 2.80 -16.87
N GLY A 37 20.67 2.71 -15.60
CA GLY A 37 20.52 3.79 -14.62
C GLY A 37 19.16 3.82 -13.92
N HIS A 38 18.31 2.80 -14.11
CA HIS A 38 17.02 2.63 -13.45
C HIS A 38 17.05 1.50 -12.42
N ARG A 39 16.16 1.58 -11.43
CA ARG A 39 15.87 0.53 -10.43
C ARG A 39 14.38 0.59 -10.09
N ALA A 40 13.72 -0.56 -9.95
CA ALA A 40 12.32 -0.58 -9.53
C ALA A 40 12.16 -0.46 -8.00
N LEU A 41 11.06 0.10 -7.52
CA LEU A 41 10.65 0.02 -6.13
C LEU A 41 9.15 -0.24 -6.04
N PHE A 42 8.75 -1.36 -5.44
CA PHE A 42 7.34 -1.74 -5.28
C PHE A 42 6.78 -1.23 -3.94
N ILE A 43 5.67 -0.49 -3.97
CA ILE A 43 5.06 0.16 -2.79
C ILE A 43 4.04 -0.74 -2.06
N GLY A 44 4.25 -2.05 -2.08
CA GLY A 44 3.40 -3.02 -1.37
C GLY A 44 2.08 -3.32 -2.08
N ASP A 45 1.21 -4.07 -1.40
CA ASP A 45 -0.06 -4.57 -1.92
C ASP A 45 0.13 -5.27 -3.27
N LEU A 46 1.05 -6.24 -3.26
CA LEU A 46 1.36 -7.13 -4.37
C LEU A 46 0.24 -8.16 -4.57
N ILE A 47 -0.40 -8.59 -3.49
CA ILE A 47 -1.36 -9.69 -3.48
C ILE A 47 -2.83 -9.26 -3.27
N ASP A 48 -3.72 -10.26 -3.32
CA ASP A 48 -5.17 -10.19 -3.20
C ASP A 48 -5.87 -9.44 -4.36
N ARG A 49 -7.21 -9.52 -4.42
CA ARG A 49 -8.10 -8.98 -5.47
C ARG A 49 -7.97 -9.60 -6.87
N GLY A 50 -6.83 -9.47 -7.53
CA GLY A 50 -6.60 -9.99 -8.89
C GLY A 50 -6.45 -11.51 -8.93
N SER A 51 -6.36 -12.09 -10.13
CA SER A 51 -6.29 -13.55 -10.30
C SER A 51 -4.94 -14.05 -10.84
N GLN A 52 -3.90 -13.22 -10.77
CA GLN A 52 -2.53 -13.50 -11.25
C GLN A 52 -1.54 -13.25 -10.10
N GLN A 53 -1.88 -13.78 -8.93
CA GLN A 53 -1.19 -13.67 -7.65
C GLN A 53 0.21 -14.27 -7.74
N LEU A 54 0.27 -15.53 -8.18
CA LEU A 54 1.54 -16.25 -8.30
C LEU A 54 2.47 -15.56 -9.30
N ALA A 55 1.95 -15.21 -10.49
CA ALA A 55 2.74 -14.52 -11.50
C ALA A 55 3.24 -13.15 -11.04
N THR A 56 2.46 -12.41 -10.23
CA THR A 56 2.88 -11.14 -9.65
C THR A 56 4.05 -11.33 -8.69
N LEU A 57 3.92 -12.29 -7.77
CA LEU A 57 4.96 -12.61 -6.80
C LEU A 57 6.23 -13.12 -7.48
N GLU A 58 6.12 -14.00 -8.48
CA GLU A 58 7.24 -14.50 -9.26
C GLU A 58 8.00 -13.36 -9.97
N ILE A 59 7.30 -12.40 -10.58
CA ILE A 59 7.94 -11.24 -11.22
C ILE A 59 8.66 -10.38 -10.20
N VAL A 60 7.97 -9.98 -9.13
CA VAL A 60 8.52 -9.05 -8.13
C VAL A 60 9.73 -9.67 -7.42
N PHE A 61 9.57 -10.88 -6.87
CA PHE A 61 10.65 -11.52 -6.13
C PHE A 61 11.82 -11.94 -7.02
N ALA A 62 11.61 -12.28 -8.30
CA ALA A 62 12.73 -12.48 -9.23
C ALA A 62 13.56 -11.21 -9.46
N MET A 63 12.93 -10.03 -9.42
CA MET A 63 13.64 -8.74 -9.49
C MET A 63 14.35 -8.38 -8.18
N LEU A 64 13.74 -8.69 -7.04
CA LEU A 64 14.39 -8.54 -5.72
C LEU A 64 15.63 -9.46 -5.62
N ASP A 65 15.48 -10.74 -5.99
CA ASP A 65 16.54 -11.74 -5.96
C ASP A 65 17.72 -11.40 -6.90
N ALA A 66 17.43 -10.67 -7.99
CA ALA A 66 18.44 -10.18 -8.92
C ALA A 66 19.09 -8.84 -8.51
N ASP A 67 18.68 -8.27 -7.37
CA ASP A 67 19.13 -6.95 -6.87
C ASP A 67 18.93 -5.83 -7.91
N VAL A 68 17.78 -5.83 -8.58
CA VAL A 68 17.37 -4.76 -9.52
C VAL A 68 16.08 -4.06 -9.08
N ALA A 69 15.55 -4.44 -7.92
CA ALA A 69 14.37 -3.84 -7.33
C ALA A 69 14.43 -3.86 -5.81
N ASP A 70 13.68 -2.95 -5.18
CA ASP A 70 13.30 -2.99 -3.77
C ASP A 70 11.79 -3.11 -3.62
N ALA A 71 11.31 -3.43 -2.42
CA ALA A 71 9.89 -3.41 -2.10
C ALA A 71 9.66 -2.95 -0.66
N VAL A 72 8.48 -2.41 -0.38
CA VAL A 72 7.96 -2.24 0.99
C VAL A 72 6.68 -3.04 1.16
N MET A 73 6.40 -3.46 2.38
CA MET A 73 5.26 -4.31 2.72
C MET A 73 3.97 -3.49 2.73
N GLY A 74 2.94 -3.99 2.04
CA GLY A 74 1.59 -3.44 2.11
C GLY A 74 0.74 -4.09 3.20
N ASN A 75 -0.47 -3.57 3.41
CA ASN A 75 -1.36 -4.18 4.39
C ASN A 75 -1.86 -5.56 3.95
N HIS A 76 -1.91 -5.86 2.66
CA HIS A 76 -2.33 -7.17 2.17
C HIS A 76 -1.30 -8.25 2.47
N GLU A 77 0.00 -7.96 2.30
CA GLU A 77 1.06 -8.89 2.71
C GLU A 77 1.05 -9.14 4.22
N TYR A 78 0.92 -8.08 5.04
CA TYR A 78 0.75 -8.22 6.48
C TYR A 78 -0.47 -9.08 6.85
N ASN A 79 -1.61 -8.82 6.21
CA ASN A 79 -2.84 -9.57 6.47
C ASN A 79 -2.71 -11.05 6.14
N ALA A 80 -1.97 -11.41 5.08
CA ALA A 80 -1.71 -12.81 4.73
C ALA A 80 -0.88 -13.52 5.81
N LEU A 81 0.16 -12.85 6.34
CA LEU A 81 0.96 -13.37 7.46
C LEU A 81 0.09 -13.59 8.70
N ALA A 82 -0.74 -12.61 9.07
CA ALA A 82 -1.65 -12.72 10.20
C ALA A 82 -2.75 -13.78 9.98
N TYR A 83 -3.23 -13.95 8.75
CA TYR A 83 -4.24 -14.95 8.39
C TYR A 83 -3.74 -16.38 8.55
N ALA A 84 -2.43 -16.60 8.34
CA ALA A 84 -1.79 -17.89 8.43
C ALA A 84 -1.21 -18.22 9.83
N THR A 85 -1.14 -17.24 10.73
CA THR A 85 -0.49 -17.40 12.04
C THR A 85 -1.52 -17.65 13.14
N LEU A 86 -1.36 -18.76 13.89
CA LEU A 86 -2.18 -19.03 15.07
C LEU A 86 -1.88 -18.04 16.19
N ASP A 87 -2.90 -17.64 16.93
CA ASP A 87 -2.74 -16.81 18.12
C ASP A 87 -2.05 -17.63 19.23
N PRO A 88 -0.89 -17.17 19.76
CA PRO A 88 -0.23 -17.87 20.86
C PRO A 88 -1.00 -17.83 22.19
N GLU A 89 -1.90 -16.86 22.38
CA GLU A 89 -2.77 -16.75 23.56
C GLU A 89 -4.03 -17.64 23.42
N ASP A 90 -4.47 -17.93 22.18
CA ASP A 90 -5.58 -18.83 21.88
C ASP A 90 -5.33 -19.61 20.56
N SER A 91 -4.76 -20.80 20.67
CA SER A 91 -4.43 -21.65 19.52
C SER A 91 -5.63 -22.19 18.74
N SER A 92 -6.87 -21.89 19.16
CA SER A 92 -8.06 -22.14 18.36
C SER A 92 -8.38 -21.03 17.35
N GLN A 93 -7.65 -19.91 17.43
CA GLN A 93 -7.81 -18.73 16.61
C GLN A 93 -6.54 -18.40 15.82
N TYR A 94 -6.73 -17.63 14.75
CA TYR A 94 -5.66 -17.02 13.97
C TYR A 94 -5.59 -15.53 14.30
N LEU A 95 -4.38 -14.95 14.22
CA LEU A 95 -4.14 -13.53 14.48
C LEU A 95 -5.05 -12.64 13.61
N ARG A 96 -5.34 -13.05 12.38
CA ARG A 96 -6.43 -12.49 11.57
C ARG A 96 -7.56 -13.50 11.46
N SER A 97 -8.74 -13.12 11.94
CA SER A 97 -9.93 -13.99 11.93
C SER A 97 -10.30 -14.48 10.51
N HIS A 98 -10.82 -15.70 10.39
CA HIS A 98 -11.32 -16.25 9.12
C HIS A 98 -12.82 -15.97 8.96
N ASN A 99 -13.27 -14.75 9.26
CA ASN A 99 -14.66 -14.38 9.03
C ASN A 99 -14.96 -14.17 7.53
N ALA A 100 -16.24 -14.03 7.15
CA ALA A 100 -16.64 -13.90 5.74
C ALA A 100 -16.01 -12.70 5.00
N VAL A 101 -15.66 -11.62 5.71
CA VAL A 101 -15.01 -10.44 5.11
C VAL A 101 -13.54 -10.74 4.82
N HIS A 102 -12.82 -11.26 5.82
CA HIS A 102 -11.40 -11.59 5.67
C HIS A 102 -11.18 -12.71 4.66
N GLN A 103 -12.04 -13.73 4.66
CA GLN A 103 -12.01 -14.79 3.64
C GLN A 103 -12.18 -14.20 2.24
N ARG A 104 -13.18 -13.35 2.01
CA ARG A 104 -13.41 -12.72 0.70
C ARG A 104 -12.23 -11.82 0.27
N GLN A 105 -11.60 -11.12 1.21
CA GLN A 105 -10.44 -10.28 0.89
C GLN A 105 -9.24 -11.10 0.42
N HIS A 106 -9.08 -12.31 0.96
CA HIS A 106 -7.91 -13.16 0.73
C HIS A 106 -8.17 -14.36 -0.22
N GLU A 107 -9.42 -14.53 -0.67
CA GLU A 107 -9.84 -15.71 -1.46
C GLU A 107 -9.07 -15.85 -2.77
N ALA A 108 -8.70 -14.74 -3.39
CA ALA A 108 -7.99 -14.75 -4.67
C ALA A 108 -6.55 -15.27 -4.53
N PHE A 109 -5.85 -14.87 -3.47
CA PHE A 109 -4.52 -15.41 -3.13
C PHE A 109 -4.61 -16.90 -2.84
N LEU A 110 -5.57 -17.32 -2.00
CA LEU A 110 -5.74 -18.73 -1.64
C LEU A 110 -6.23 -19.63 -2.79
N ALA A 111 -6.85 -19.05 -3.83
CA ALA A 111 -7.28 -19.78 -5.01
C ALA A 111 -6.10 -20.26 -5.87
N GLU A 112 -5.01 -19.49 -5.94
CA GLU A 112 -3.78 -19.88 -6.64
C GLU A 112 -2.74 -20.53 -5.72
N ILE A 113 -2.71 -20.14 -4.44
CA ILE A 113 -1.75 -20.60 -3.44
C ILE A 113 -2.53 -21.22 -2.26
N PRO A 114 -2.88 -22.52 -2.33
CA PRO A 114 -3.77 -23.15 -1.36
C PRO A 114 -3.25 -23.07 0.07
N PHE A 115 -4.14 -22.71 1.01
CA PHE A 115 -3.80 -22.57 2.42
C PHE A 115 -3.13 -23.83 2.99
N GLY A 116 -1.98 -23.65 3.66
CA GLY A 116 -1.21 -24.72 4.29
C GLY A 116 -0.44 -25.63 3.31
N SER A 117 -0.39 -25.30 2.01
CA SER A 117 0.50 -25.97 1.06
C SER A 117 1.96 -25.53 1.23
N GLU A 118 2.91 -26.33 0.71
CA GLU A 118 4.34 -25.95 0.69
C GLU A 118 4.56 -24.60 -0.04
N GLN A 119 3.79 -24.33 -1.09
CA GLN A 119 3.86 -23.06 -1.83
C GLN A 119 3.34 -21.88 -1.00
N HIS A 120 2.31 -22.12 -0.17
CA HIS A 120 1.81 -21.12 0.76
C HIS A 120 2.85 -20.77 1.83
N GLU A 121 3.45 -21.78 2.46
CA GLU A 121 4.54 -21.57 3.42
C GLU A 121 5.74 -20.85 2.80
N TYR A 122 6.12 -21.23 1.57
CA TYR A 122 7.18 -20.56 0.81
C TYR A 122 6.89 -19.06 0.64
N TRP A 123 5.73 -18.70 0.09
CA TRP A 123 5.42 -17.30 -0.16
C TRP A 123 5.28 -16.49 1.12
N LEU A 124 4.70 -17.04 2.19
CA LEU A 124 4.67 -16.35 3.48
C LEU A 124 6.08 -16.05 4.00
N GLN A 125 7.04 -16.96 3.84
CA GLN A 125 8.44 -16.69 4.20
C GLN A 125 9.03 -15.57 3.35
N ARG A 126 8.76 -15.56 2.04
CA ARG A 126 9.19 -14.47 1.15
C ARG A 126 8.59 -13.12 1.57
N LEU A 127 7.34 -13.07 2.02
CA LEU A 127 6.71 -11.83 2.50
C LEU A 127 7.41 -11.23 3.73
N TYR A 128 7.98 -12.04 4.62
CA TYR A 128 8.78 -11.56 5.75
C TYR A 128 10.09 -10.88 5.34
N GLU A 129 10.57 -11.08 4.12
CA GLU A 129 11.80 -10.47 3.62
C GLU A 129 11.61 -8.99 3.26
N ILE A 130 10.35 -8.54 3.10
CA ILE A 130 10.04 -7.17 2.67
C ILE A 130 9.96 -6.25 3.90
N PRO A 131 10.66 -5.10 3.90
CA PRO A 131 10.62 -4.13 4.99
C PRO A 131 9.28 -3.38 5.05
N LEU A 132 8.88 -2.91 6.23
CA LEU A 132 7.71 -2.03 6.38
C LEU A 132 7.93 -0.64 5.74
N TRP A 133 9.17 -0.15 5.76
CA TRP A 133 9.56 1.09 5.12
C TRP A 133 11.04 1.09 4.71
N ILE A 134 11.37 1.94 3.74
CA ILE A 134 12.74 2.19 3.31
C ILE A 134 13.00 3.69 3.40
N GLU A 135 14.07 4.07 4.09
CA GLU A 135 14.61 5.43 4.05
C GLU A 135 15.94 5.44 3.30
N THR A 136 16.09 6.39 2.37
CA THR A 136 17.34 6.65 1.65
C THR A 136 17.76 8.10 1.86
N ASP A 137 18.94 8.49 1.39
CA ASP A 137 19.38 9.89 1.45
C ASP A 137 18.47 10.86 0.68
N TYR A 138 17.74 10.36 -0.33
CA TYR A 138 16.96 11.18 -1.26
C TYR A 138 15.44 11.06 -1.11
N ALA A 139 14.91 10.00 -0.49
CA ALA A 139 13.48 9.75 -0.38
C ALA A 139 13.09 8.77 0.74
N CYS A 140 11.80 8.80 1.06
CA CYS A 140 11.13 7.95 2.04
C CYS A 140 10.05 7.10 1.33
N PHE A 141 10.04 5.79 1.56
CA PHE A 141 9.11 4.84 0.93
C PHE A 141 8.38 4.05 2.00
N VAL A 142 7.05 4.07 1.96
CA VAL A 142 6.18 3.37 2.92
C VAL A 142 4.83 3.12 2.27
N HIS A 143 4.15 2.04 2.60
CA HIS A 143 2.90 1.72 1.91
C HIS A 143 1.80 2.79 2.12
N ALA A 144 1.58 3.32 3.33
CA ALA A 144 0.48 4.27 3.56
C ALA A 144 0.86 5.59 4.23
N CYS A 145 1.69 5.60 5.27
CA CYS A 145 2.00 6.84 6.00
C CYS A 145 3.41 6.87 6.60
N TRP A 146 4.08 8.00 6.41
CA TRP A 146 5.38 8.28 7.02
C TRP A 146 5.21 8.94 8.40
N ASP A 147 4.79 8.14 9.37
CA ASP A 147 4.56 8.56 10.77
C ASP A 147 5.74 8.10 11.63
N VAL A 148 6.70 9.02 11.87
CA VAL A 148 7.95 8.73 12.59
C VAL A 148 7.69 8.27 14.03
N ASP A 149 6.68 8.83 14.68
CA ASP A 149 6.32 8.44 16.05
C ASP A 149 5.78 7.00 16.09
N SER A 150 4.98 6.61 15.09
CA SER A 150 4.52 5.22 14.93
C SER A 150 5.66 4.28 14.53
N MET A 151 6.57 4.71 13.66
CA MET A 151 7.75 3.92 13.29
C MET A 151 8.64 3.64 14.50
N ALA A 152 8.87 4.63 15.36
CA ALA A 152 9.65 4.46 16.60
C ALA A 152 9.02 3.45 17.58
N VAL A 153 7.69 3.31 17.59
CA VAL A 153 7.00 2.25 18.35
C VAL A 153 7.26 0.87 17.75
N LEU A 154 7.33 0.78 16.42
CA LEU A 154 7.49 -0.47 15.69
C LEU A 154 8.94 -0.94 15.64
N GLU A 155 9.93 -0.05 15.56
CA GLU A 155 11.37 -0.37 15.45
C GLU A 155 11.84 -1.53 16.35
N PRO A 156 11.49 -1.60 17.65
CA PRO A 156 11.91 -2.72 18.52
C PRO A 156 11.32 -4.08 18.17
N LEU A 157 10.31 -4.12 17.29
CA LEU A 157 9.59 -5.31 16.83
C LEU A 157 10.06 -5.79 15.45
N LEU A 158 11.00 -5.08 14.83
CA LEU A 158 11.48 -5.33 13.48
C LEU A 158 12.93 -5.82 13.48
N THR A 159 13.38 -6.33 12.33
CA THR A 159 14.80 -6.54 12.08
C THR A 159 15.53 -5.20 11.87
N ASP A 160 16.86 -5.22 11.87
CA ASP A 160 17.69 -4.03 11.58
C ASP A 160 17.37 -3.36 10.22
N ASN A 161 16.76 -4.11 9.29
CA ASN A 161 16.35 -3.62 7.98
C ASN A 161 14.85 -3.27 7.92
N ASN A 162 14.18 -3.10 9.06
CA ASN A 162 12.74 -2.80 9.18
C ASN A 162 11.81 -3.90 8.65
N CYS A 163 12.27 -5.15 8.55
CA CYS A 163 11.39 -6.28 8.21
C CYS A 163 10.61 -6.75 9.44
N LEU A 164 9.37 -7.17 9.24
CA LEU A 164 8.54 -7.69 10.32
C LEU A 164 9.14 -8.98 10.90
N THR A 165 9.12 -9.14 12.22
CA THR A 165 9.50 -10.40 12.89
C THR A 165 8.25 -11.19 13.26
N SER A 166 8.39 -12.48 13.56
CA SER A 166 7.28 -13.30 14.06
C SER A 166 6.70 -12.73 15.36
N GLU A 167 7.56 -12.27 16.28
CA GLU A 167 7.16 -11.59 17.51
C GLU A 167 6.47 -10.26 17.23
N GLY A 168 6.97 -9.50 16.25
CA GLY A 168 6.36 -8.26 15.80
C GLY A 168 4.97 -8.46 15.21
N LEU A 169 4.77 -9.50 14.39
CA LEU A 169 3.46 -9.86 13.85
C LEU A 169 2.45 -10.14 14.99
N ILE A 170 2.85 -10.94 15.98
CA ILE A 170 1.99 -11.25 17.13
C ILE A 170 1.65 -9.97 17.91
N ALA A 171 2.66 -9.15 18.20
CA ALA A 171 2.48 -7.93 18.99
C ALA A 171 1.57 -6.90 18.28
N THR A 172 1.69 -6.78 16.96
CA THR A 172 0.95 -5.81 16.15
C THR A 172 -0.42 -6.32 15.69
N ALA A 173 -0.74 -7.61 15.87
CA ALA A 173 -2.06 -8.16 15.60
C ALA A 173 -3.06 -7.94 16.76
N LYS A 174 -2.58 -7.55 17.95
CA LYS A 174 -3.43 -7.36 19.13
C LYS A 174 -4.12 -6.00 19.08
N GLU A 175 -5.40 -6.00 18.68
CA GLU A 175 -6.26 -4.81 18.66
C GLU A 175 -6.24 -4.05 20.01
N ASP A 176 -6.51 -2.74 19.95
CA ASP A 176 -6.51 -1.83 21.11
C ASP A 176 -5.14 -1.71 21.83
N THR A 177 -4.04 -1.98 21.13
CA THR A 177 -2.67 -1.76 21.64
C THR A 177 -1.93 -0.69 20.85
N ILE A 178 -0.92 -0.07 21.47
CA ILE A 178 -0.08 0.96 20.84
C ILE A 178 0.64 0.38 19.61
N ALA A 179 1.08 -0.88 19.66
CA ALA A 179 1.74 -1.55 18.53
C ALA A 179 0.79 -1.77 17.34
N PHE A 180 -0.44 -2.19 17.61
CA PHE A 180 -1.48 -2.29 16.59
C PHE A 180 -1.80 -0.93 15.97
N ASP A 181 -2.03 0.10 16.78
CA ASP A 181 -2.33 1.45 16.29
C ASP A 181 -1.18 2.03 15.45
N ALA A 182 0.07 1.79 15.86
CA ALA A 182 1.25 2.20 15.11
C ALA A 182 1.35 1.50 13.75
N LEU A 183 1.09 0.19 13.70
CA LEU A 183 1.07 -0.55 12.44
C LEU A 183 -0.08 -0.10 11.54
N GLU A 184 -1.28 0.07 12.07
CA GLU A 184 -2.44 0.59 11.32
C GLU A 184 -2.12 1.96 10.71
N ARG A 185 -1.42 2.84 11.43
CA ARG A 185 -0.98 4.13 10.88
C ARG A 185 -0.02 3.95 9.71
N VAL A 186 1.05 3.16 9.87
CA VAL A 186 2.10 2.96 8.86
C VAL A 186 1.56 2.27 7.60
N LEU A 187 0.73 1.23 7.76
CA LEU A 187 0.22 0.42 6.66
C LEU A 187 -1.17 0.84 6.15
N LYS A 188 -1.94 1.63 6.90
CA LYS A 188 -3.29 2.04 6.46
C LYS A 188 -3.59 3.52 6.49
N GLY A 189 -2.67 4.34 6.99
CA GLY A 189 -2.79 5.79 7.00
C GLY A 189 -3.44 6.33 8.27
N VAL A 190 -3.44 7.66 8.37
CA VAL A 190 -4.04 8.37 9.50
C VAL A 190 -5.56 8.33 9.41
N GLU A 191 -6.21 7.96 10.51
CA GLU A 191 -7.66 8.03 10.66
C GLU A 191 -8.03 8.94 11.84
N THR A 192 -9.14 9.66 11.69
CA THR A 192 -9.75 10.44 12.77
C THR A 192 -11.18 10.00 13.03
N GLY A 193 -11.65 10.21 14.26
CA GLY A 193 -13.05 9.99 14.64
C GLY A 193 -13.97 11.00 13.97
N LEU A 194 -15.19 10.56 13.64
CA LEU A 194 -16.27 11.48 13.30
C LEU A 194 -16.78 12.16 14.60
N PRO A 195 -17.28 13.41 14.53
CA PRO A 195 -17.84 14.09 15.69
C PRO A 195 -19.00 13.30 16.31
N ASP A 196 -19.23 13.50 17.61
CA ASP A 196 -20.21 12.75 18.39
C ASP A 196 -21.60 12.72 17.72
N GLY A 197 -22.15 11.52 17.59
CA GLY A 197 -23.47 11.28 16.98
C GLY A 197 -23.48 11.21 15.45
N ILE A 198 -22.32 11.40 14.79
CA ILE A 198 -22.21 11.27 13.35
C ILE A 198 -21.70 9.86 12.99
N VAL A 199 -22.43 9.23 12.09
CA VAL A 199 -22.04 7.99 11.45
C VAL A 199 -22.05 8.23 9.95
N MET A 200 -21.01 7.75 9.28
CA MET A 200 -20.94 7.76 7.83
C MET A 200 -21.27 6.37 7.32
N VAL A 201 -22.29 6.25 6.47
CA VAL A 201 -22.62 4.97 5.82
C VAL A 201 -21.90 4.89 4.47
N ASP A 202 -21.08 3.85 4.29
CA ASP A 202 -20.42 3.59 3.01
C ASP A 202 -21.37 2.96 1.98
N LYS A 203 -20.88 2.76 0.74
CA LYS A 203 -21.70 2.22 -0.37
C LYS A 203 -22.18 0.79 -0.11
N GLU A 204 -21.58 0.08 0.84
CA GLU A 204 -21.91 -1.29 1.22
C GLU A 204 -22.87 -1.33 2.43
N GLY A 205 -23.30 -0.16 2.92
CA GLY A 205 -24.20 -0.06 4.06
C GLY A 205 -23.52 -0.19 5.42
N THR A 206 -22.19 -0.15 5.47
CA THR A 206 -21.45 -0.27 6.73
C THR A 206 -21.36 1.07 7.42
N GLU A 207 -21.74 1.12 8.69
CA GLU A 207 -21.61 2.28 9.56
C GLU A 207 -20.16 2.50 9.98
N ARG A 208 -19.61 3.68 9.65
CA ARG A 208 -18.25 4.09 10.00
C ARG A 208 -18.30 5.26 10.98
N ARG A 209 -17.54 5.14 12.06
CA ARG A 209 -17.31 6.20 13.06
C ARG A 209 -15.93 6.84 12.95
N ARG A 210 -15.10 6.34 12.04
CA ARG A 210 -13.77 6.84 11.73
C ARG A 210 -13.66 7.07 10.24
N VAL A 211 -12.81 8.01 9.86
CA VAL A 211 -12.52 8.32 8.46
C VAL A 211 -11.04 8.53 8.26
N ARG A 212 -10.51 7.99 7.17
CA ARG A 212 -9.13 8.23 6.75
C ARG A 212 -8.95 9.67 6.32
N VAL A 213 -7.82 10.26 6.66
CA VAL A 213 -7.51 11.66 6.34
C VAL A 213 -6.43 11.76 5.28
N ARG A 214 -6.48 12.85 4.51
CA ARG A 214 -5.44 13.33 3.60
C ARG A 214 -4.34 13.97 4.42
N TRP A 215 -3.57 13.16 5.12
CA TRP A 215 -2.54 13.60 6.09
C TRP A 215 -1.43 14.46 5.48
N TRP A 216 -1.31 14.46 4.15
CA TRP A 216 -0.40 15.31 3.38
C TRP A 216 -0.85 16.76 3.20
N LEU A 217 -2.01 17.15 3.75
CA LEU A 217 -2.47 18.54 3.74
C LEU A 217 -1.88 19.33 4.91
N ASP A 218 -1.47 20.58 4.65
CA ASP A 218 -1.03 21.48 5.71
C ASP A 218 -2.17 21.88 6.65
N ALA A 219 -1.83 22.17 7.91
CA ALA A 219 -2.76 22.71 8.92
C ALA A 219 -4.04 21.85 9.07
N LEU A 220 -3.89 20.53 9.15
CA LEU A 220 -4.99 19.56 9.28
C LEU A 220 -6.04 19.99 10.31
N ASN A 221 -5.59 20.40 11.51
CA ASN A 221 -6.47 20.82 12.60
C ASN A 221 -7.15 22.19 12.43
N GLN A 222 -6.88 22.90 11.33
CA GLN A 222 -7.52 24.18 10.98
C GLN A 222 -8.49 24.03 9.79
N ARG A 223 -8.60 22.83 9.23
CA ARG A 223 -9.48 22.51 8.09
C ARG A 223 -10.78 21.87 8.56
N THR A 224 -11.77 21.90 7.69
CA THR A 224 -13.00 21.13 7.90
C THR A 224 -12.75 19.64 7.70
N LEU A 225 -13.52 18.80 8.39
CA LEU A 225 -13.47 17.36 8.25
C LEU A 225 -13.77 16.92 6.81
N ARG A 226 -14.65 17.64 6.10
CA ARG A 226 -14.95 17.38 4.67
C ARG A 226 -13.74 17.59 3.76
N GLU A 227 -12.85 18.52 4.08
CA GLU A 227 -11.65 18.81 3.28
C GLU A 227 -10.56 17.76 3.50
N VAL A 228 -10.37 17.32 4.75
CA VAL A 228 -9.34 16.34 5.09
C VAL A 228 -9.80 14.91 4.87
N ALA A 229 -11.10 14.61 4.97
CA ALA A 229 -11.59 13.25 4.86
C ALA A 229 -11.42 12.68 3.45
N ARG A 230 -10.94 11.43 3.40
CA ARG A 230 -10.89 10.60 2.20
C ARG A 230 -12.08 9.64 2.21
N ALA A 231 -13.22 10.13 1.74
CA ALA A 231 -14.44 9.34 1.59
C ALA A 231 -15.19 9.71 0.29
N PRO A 232 -16.09 8.86 -0.21
CA PRO A 232 -16.95 9.19 -1.35
C PRO A 232 -17.80 10.44 -1.06
N THR A 233 -18.14 11.21 -2.10
CA THR A 233 -18.95 12.44 -1.98
C THR A 233 -20.28 12.22 -1.25
N SER A 234 -20.93 11.07 -1.46
CA SER A 234 -22.17 10.70 -0.77
C SER A 234 -22.00 10.53 0.74
N ALA A 235 -20.81 10.09 1.16
CA ALA A 235 -20.44 9.86 2.54
C ALA A 235 -20.06 11.21 3.21
N LEU A 236 -19.27 12.02 2.51
CA LEU A 236 -18.91 13.38 2.95
C LEU A 236 -20.12 14.32 3.10
N ALA A 237 -21.16 14.14 2.28
CA ALA A 237 -22.40 14.91 2.38
C ALA A 237 -23.13 14.74 3.73
N GLN A 238 -22.87 13.64 4.45
CA GLN A 238 -23.45 13.33 5.76
C GLN A 238 -22.71 14.04 6.92
N ILE A 239 -21.49 14.52 6.69
CA ILE A 239 -20.69 15.25 7.67
C ILE A 239 -21.11 16.73 7.66
N PRO A 240 -21.35 17.43 8.78
CA PRO A 240 -21.62 18.88 8.77
C PRO A 240 -20.51 19.69 8.08
N VAL A 241 -20.88 20.77 7.37
CA VAL A 241 -19.92 21.61 6.62
C VAL A 241 -18.90 22.26 7.56
N GLU A 242 -19.35 22.70 8.72
CA GLU A 242 -18.56 23.43 9.72
C GLU A 242 -17.79 22.50 10.67
N ALA A 243 -17.93 21.17 10.54
CA ALA A 243 -17.25 20.23 11.41
C ALA A 243 -15.73 20.35 11.16
N LEU A 244 -14.97 20.78 12.16
CA LEU A 244 -13.51 20.83 12.08
C LEU A 244 -12.92 19.43 12.20
N ALA A 245 -11.79 19.26 11.52
CA ALA A 245 -10.96 18.09 11.73
C ALA A 245 -10.15 18.30 13.02
N GLU A 246 -10.67 17.87 14.16
CA GLU A 246 -9.98 18.05 15.44
C GLU A 246 -9.21 16.79 15.83
N ASN A 247 -8.18 16.96 16.67
CA ASN A 247 -7.41 15.88 17.29
C ASN A 247 -6.68 14.97 16.28
N ILE A 248 -6.28 15.50 15.14
CA ILE A 248 -5.36 14.80 14.24
C ILE A 248 -3.94 15.08 14.71
N ASP A 249 -3.40 14.16 15.50
CA ASP A 249 -2.00 14.20 15.92
C ASP A 249 -1.13 13.53 14.85
N PHE A 250 -0.69 14.34 13.90
CA PHE A 250 0.20 13.95 12.80
C PHE A 250 0.88 15.17 12.17
N ALA A 251 2.16 15.03 11.86
CA ALA A 251 2.91 15.93 11.00
C ALA A 251 3.98 15.14 10.22
N ILE A 252 4.27 15.54 8.99
CA ILE A 252 5.39 14.94 8.25
C ILE A 252 6.70 15.43 8.88
N GLN A 253 7.45 14.51 9.47
CA GLN A 253 8.72 14.80 10.17
C GLN A 253 9.94 14.51 9.29
N THR A 254 9.88 14.85 8.00
CA THR A 254 11.01 14.74 7.07
C THR A 254 11.00 15.89 6.06
N HIS A 255 12.15 16.20 5.48
CA HIS A 255 12.28 17.13 4.36
C HIS A 255 12.34 16.41 3.00
N LYS A 256 12.52 15.08 3.00
CA LYS A 256 12.59 14.25 1.80
C LYS A 256 11.19 14.04 1.20
N PRO A 257 11.07 13.81 -0.12
CA PRO A 257 9.82 13.34 -0.69
C PRO A 257 9.42 11.97 -0.12
N VAL A 258 8.12 11.78 0.06
CA VAL A 258 7.50 10.56 0.60
C VAL A 258 6.63 9.92 -0.48
N PHE A 259 6.81 8.62 -0.69
CA PHE A 259 6.09 7.83 -1.69
C PHE A 259 5.25 6.76 -1.02
N VAL A 260 3.97 6.70 -1.41
CA VAL A 260 2.94 5.83 -0.80
C VAL A 260 2.00 5.20 -1.83
N GLY A 261 1.26 4.18 -1.40
CA GLY A 261 0.21 3.46 -2.13
C GLY A 261 -1.14 3.63 -1.43
N HIS A 262 -2.01 2.61 -1.43
CA HIS A 262 -3.18 2.44 -0.55
C HIS A 262 -4.38 3.42 -0.65
N TYR A 263 -4.28 4.55 -1.36
CA TYR A 263 -5.32 5.60 -1.33
C TYR A 263 -6.39 5.49 -2.44
N TRP A 264 -6.34 4.43 -3.24
CA TRP A 264 -7.26 4.10 -4.33
C TRP A 264 -7.61 5.34 -5.16
N LEU A 265 -6.58 6.04 -5.65
CA LEU A 265 -6.77 7.22 -6.47
C LEU A 265 -7.29 6.82 -7.85
N THR A 266 -7.79 7.79 -8.60
CA THR A 266 -8.38 7.57 -9.92
C THR A 266 -8.10 8.79 -10.81
N GLY A 267 -8.05 8.58 -12.11
CA GLY A 267 -7.85 9.67 -13.07
C GLY A 267 -6.38 9.99 -13.33
N THR A 268 -6.12 11.22 -13.77
CA THR A 268 -4.78 11.72 -14.11
C THR A 268 -3.97 11.94 -12.84
N PRO A 269 -2.74 11.41 -12.76
CA PRO A 269 -1.95 11.45 -11.55
C PRO A 269 -1.26 12.81 -11.36
N GLU A 270 -1.27 13.28 -10.12
CA GLU A 270 -0.55 14.47 -9.67
C GLU A 270 0.05 14.20 -8.27
N PRO A 271 1.15 14.88 -7.89
CA PRO A 271 1.62 14.84 -6.52
C PRO A 271 0.52 15.27 -5.55
N LEU A 272 0.39 14.56 -4.43
CA LEU A 272 -0.62 14.84 -3.41
C LEU A 272 -0.34 16.14 -2.64
N SER A 273 0.95 16.48 -2.52
CA SER A 273 1.46 17.73 -1.98
C SER A 273 2.84 18.02 -2.60
N PRO A 274 3.51 19.13 -2.26
CA PRO A 274 4.90 19.38 -2.69
C PRO A 274 5.91 18.31 -2.25
N GLN A 275 5.55 17.45 -1.30
CA GLN A 275 6.43 16.42 -0.73
C GLN A 275 5.89 14.99 -0.88
N VAL A 276 4.60 14.79 -1.15
CA VAL A 276 3.99 13.45 -1.14
C VAL A 276 3.52 13.03 -2.54
N VAL A 277 3.88 11.82 -2.94
CA VAL A 277 3.36 11.13 -4.12
C VAL A 277 2.64 9.87 -3.69
N CYS A 278 1.45 9.63 -4.24
CA CYS A 278 0.81 8.32 -4.20
C CYS A 278 0.84 7.69 -5.59
N THR A 279 1.15 6.39 -5.66
CA THR A 279 1.18 5.61 -6.91
C THR A 279 0.04 4.59 -7.02
N ASP A 280 -0.85 4.50 -6.03
CA ASP A 280 -2.08 3.70 -6.11
C ASP A 280 -3.18 4.44 -6.88
N TYR A 281 -3.37 4.06 -8.15
CA TYR A 281 -4.47 4.51 -9.00
C TYR A 281 -5.50 3.40 -9.27
N SER A 282 -5.80 2.63 -8.23
CA SER A 282 -6.86 1.62 -8.20
C SER A 282 -6.66 0.50 -9.24
N ALA A 283 -5.43 -0.04 -9.37
CA ALA A 283 -5.14 -1.08 -10.36
C ALA A 283 -6.06 -2.31 -10.22
N ALA A 284 -6.58 -2.59 -9.03
CA ALA A 284 -7.57 -3.64 -8.78
C ALA A 284 -9.02 -3.34 -9.21
N VAL A 285 -9.25 -2.21 -9.88
CA VAL A 285 -10.53 -1.87 -10.50
C VAL A 285 -10.39 -1.97 -12.02
N ALA A 286 -11.44 -2.41 -12.71
CA ALA A 286 -11.44 -2.59 -14.17
C ALA A 286 -11.00 -1.32 -14.92
N SER A 287 -11.41 -0.13 -14.44
CA SER A 287 -11.05 1.17 -15.03
C SER A 287 -9.76 1.78 -14.46
N GLY A 288 -9.09 1.12 -13.52
CA GLY A 288 -7.93 1.67 -12.83
C GLY A 288 -6.60 1.35 -13.49
N TYR A 289 -5.60 2.14 -13.15
CA TYR A 289 -4.27 2.13 -13.77
C TYR A 289 -3.25 1.58 -12.79
N LEU A 290 -2.34 0.73 -13.28
CA LEU A 290 -1.09 0.51 -12.56
C LEU A 290 -0.18 1.70 -12.87
N THR A 291 0.31 2.37 -11.84
CA THR A 291 0.99 3.65 -11.98
C THR A 291 2.39 3.58 -11.39
N CYS A 292 3.34 4.16 -12.12
CA CYS A 292 4.71 4.39 -11.69
C CYS A 292 4.97 5.89 -11.51
N TYR A 293 5.82 6.25 -10.56
CA TYR A 293 6.48 7.56 -10.51
C TYR A 293 8.00 7.40 -10.68
N GLN A 294 8.58 8.12 -11.63
CA GLN A 294 10.02 8.10 -11.91
C GLN A 294 10.75 9.16 -11.09
N LEU A 295 11.41 8.76 -10.01
CA LEU A 295 12.17 9.65 -9.14
C LEU A 295 13.62 9.76 -9.61
N ASP A 296 14.06 10.98 -9.91
CA ASP A 296 15.49 11.28 -10.10
C ASP A 296 16.18 11.47 -8.74
N THR A 297 17.13 10.60 -8.42
CA THR A 297 17.87 10.64 -7.15
C THR A 297 18.79 11.84 -7.01
N GLU A 298 19.21 12.47 -8.12
CA GLU A 298 20.04 13.67 -8.10
C GLU A 298 19.22 14.96 -7.94
N GLN A 299 17.96 14.92 -8.37
CA GLN A 299 16.99 16.01 -8.25
C GLN A 299 15.62 15.48 -7.79
N PRO A 300 15.50 15.10 -6.50
CA PRO A 300 14.29 14.46 -5.98
C PRO A 300 13.11 15.42 -5.85
N LEU A 301 13.38 16.73 -5.73
CA LEU A 301 12.39 17.80 -5.67
C LEU A 301 12.72 18.88 -6.73
N PRO A 302 11.71 19.61 -7.25
CA PRO A 302 10.28 19.50 -6.93
C PRO A 302 9.64 18.25 -7.53
N LEU A 303 8.56 17.77 -6.91
CA LEU A 303 7.71 16.73 -7.47
C LEU A 303 6.86 17.29 -8.62
N THR A 304 6.70 16.53 -9.70
CA THR A 304 6.00 17.01 -10.91
C THR A 304 5.14 15.92 -11.54
N ALA A 305 3.98 16.30 -12.06
CA ALA A 305 3.07 15.38 -12.75
C ALA A 305 3.68 14.67 -13.98
N SER A 306 4.67 15.28 -14.65
CA SER A 306 5.32 14.72 -15.83
C SER A 306 6.20 13.49 -15.55
N ARG A 307 6.44 13.17 -14.27
CA ARG A 307 7.22 11.98 -13.85
C ARG A 307 6.34 10.75 -13.63
N PHE A 308 5.02 10.85 -13.78
CA PHE A 308 4.13 9.69 -13.70
C PHE A 308 4.04 8.96 -15.03
N VAL A 309 3.97 7.63 -14.95
CA VAL A 309 3.66 6.74 -16.07
C VAL A 309 2.50 5.85 -15.65
N GLN A 310 1.39 5.90 -16.39
CA GLN A 310 0.25 5.03 -16.15
C GLN A 310 0.16 3.96 -17.23
N HIS A 311 -0.15 2.75 -16.81
CA HIS A 311 -0.49 1.65 -17.68
C HIS A 311 -1.94 1.20 -17.43
N TYR A 312 -2.71 1.13 -18.51
CA TYR A 312 -4.06 0.57 -18.52
C TYR A 312 -4.05 -0.73 -19.31
N HIS A 313 -4.59 -1.81 -18.74
CA HIS A 313 -4.74 -3.05 -19.47
C HIS A 313 -5.93 -2.93 -20.43
N ASP A 314 -5.66 -2.55 -21.67
CA ASP A 314 -6.67 -2.53 -22.73
C ASP A 314 -6.85 -3.93 -23.33
N LYS A 315 -7.95 -4.61 -22.99
CA LYS A 315 -8.52 -5.64 -23.85
C LYS A 315 -9.96 -5.27 -24.22
N ARG A 316 -10.10 -4.29 -25.10
CA ARG A 316 -10.90 -4.52 -26.31
C ARG A 316 -10.00 -4.48 -27.53
N ILE A 317 -9.48 -5.64 -27.90
CA ILE A 317 -9.15 -5.88 -29.31
C ILE A 317 -10.49 -5.78 -30.04
N GLU A 318 -10.74 -4.66 -30.72
CA GLU A 318 -11.78 -4.59 -31.73
C GLU A 318 -11.47 -5.68 -32.77
N ILE A 319 -12.31 -6.71 -32.83
CA ILE A 319 -12.35 -7.60 -33.97
C ILE A 319 -12.88 -6.72 -35.10
N ASN A 320 -11.97 -6.21 -35.94
CA ASN A 320 -12.35 -5.65 -37.21
C ASN A 320 -13.15 -6.70 -37.99
N GLN A 321 -14.29 -6.21 -38.49
CA GLN A 321 -15.41 -6.90 -39.14
C GLN A 321 -15.01 -7.95 -40.18
#